data_AF-M0JK31-F1
#
_entry.id   AF-M0JK31-F1
#
_cell.length_a   1.000
_cell.length_b   1.000
_cell.length_c   1.000
_cell.angle_alpha   90.00
_cell.angle_beta   90.00
_cell.angle_gamma   90.00
#
_symmetry.space_group_name_H-M   'P 1'
#
loop_
_entity.id
_entity.type
_entity.pdbx_description
1 polymer ?
#
loop_
_entity_poly.entity_id
_entity_poly.type
_entity_poly.pdbx_seq_one_letter_code
_entity_poly.pdbx_strand_id
1 'polypeptide(L)'
;MTLSDIAAGVEVTTHQRDHGVAAVDETDAPLPERLAPVADDLPCSAATAATVVEAYAAGRSVGDAGRAAGVAPVMAAKTLHLVGEQVSPVGPQGREIIADWLAGDLSRSDAITLAGVTEQEFALAAYIETHEPLPAARDAVEGALTTEERDPLGETMSDVGDLL
;
A
#
# COMPACT_ATOMS: atom_id res chain seq x y z
N MET A 1 59.16 9.05 8.05
CA MET A 1 58.03 8.66 7.19
C MET A 1 56.80 8.67 8.05
N THR A 2 55.98 9.68 7.88
CA THR A 2 54.80 9.96 8.70
C THR A 2 53.54 9.48 7.97
N LEU A 3 52.42 9.32 8.67
CA LEU A 3 51.15 8.90 8.04
C LEU A 3 50.71 9.89 6.94
N SER A 4 51.09 11.16 7.06
CA SER A 4 50.88 12.20 6.05
C SER A 4 51.64 11.93 4.74
N ASP A 5 52.81 11.29 4.81
CA ASP A 5 53.60 10.93 3.62
C ASP A 5 52.95 9.77 2.83
N ILE A 6 52.13 8.94 3.48
CA ILE A 6 51.42 7.80 2.87
C ILE A 6 50.12 8.26 2.19
N ALA A 7 49.46 9.29 2.75
CA ALA A 7 48.19 9.81 2.23
C ALA A 7 48.34 10.79 1.05
N ALA A 8 49.56 11.26 0.75
CA ALA A 8 49.84 12.33 -0.21
C ALA A 8 49.54 12.00 -1.70
N GLY A 9 48.97 10.84 -2.00
CA GLY A 9 48.54 10.43 -3.34
C GLY A 9 47.22 9.66 -3.37
N VAL A 10 46.46 9.65 -2.27
CA VAL A 10 45.18 8.93 -2.19
C VAL A 10 44.04 9.93 -2.35
N GLU A 11 43.44 9.94 -3.52
CA GLU A 11 42.23 10.69 -3.83
C GLU A 11 41.03 9.74 -3.82
N VAL A 12 39.97 10.08 -3.07
CA VAL A 12 38.73 9.31 -3.05
C VAL A 12 37.92 9.67 -4.28
N THR A 13 37.90 8.79 -5.27
CA THR A 13 37.22 9.01 -6.56
C THR A 13 35.81 8.43 -6.60
N THR A 14 35.43 7.67 -5.58
CA THR A 14 34.12 7.02 -5.47
C THR A 14 33.30 7.66 -4.36
N HIS A 15 32.12 8.17 -4.72
CA HIS A 15 31.11 8.64 -3.78
C HIS A 15 30.11 7.52 -3.49
N GLN A 16 29.86 7.25 -2.21
CA GLN A 16 28.72 6.42 -1.84
C GLN A 16 27.43 7.21 -2.11
N ARG A 17 26.53 6.62 -2.87
CA ARG A 17 25.15 7.11 -2.95
C ARG A 17 24.40 6.54 -1.76
N ASP A 18 23.79 7.42 -0.98
CA ASP A 18 22.90 7.03 0.09
C ASP A 18 21.66 6.37 -0.53
N HIS A 19 21.66 5.05 -0.52
CA HIS A 19 20.48 4.25 -0.77
C HIS A 19 19.93 3.93 0.62
N GLY A 20 19.18 4.87 1.19
CA GLY A 20 18.52 4.67 2.47
C GLY A 20 17.74 3.35 2.43
N VAL A 21 17.97 2.49 3.43
CA VAL A 21 17.21 1.26 3.59
C VAL A 21 15.88 1.64 4.24
N ALA A 22 14.76 1.17 3.68
CA ALA A 22 13.46 1.27 4.34
C ALA A 22 13.48 0.36 5.57
N ALA A 23 13.99 0.86 6.69
CA ALA A 23 13.89 0.18 7.97
C ALA A 23 12.44 0.35 8.45
N VAL A 24 11.70 -0.76 8.46
CA VAL A 24 10.39 -0.81 9.12
C VAL A 24 10.64 -0.74 10.62
N ASP A 25 10.18 0.33 11.26
CA ASP A 25 10.25 0.45 12.72
C ASP A 25 9.13 -0.39 13.35
N GLU A 26 9.46 -1.61 13.78
CA GLU A 26 8.53 -2.48 14.53
C GLU A 26 8.17 -1.93 15.92
N THR A 27 8.79 -0.83 16.35
CA THR A 27 8.54 -0.17 17.65
C THR A 27 7.37 0.81 17.61
N ASP A 28 6.71 0.94 16.46
CA ASP A 28 5.59 1.85 16.28
C ASP A 28 4.36 1.43 17.11
N ALA A 29 3.54 2.41 17.49
CA ALA A 29 2.29 2.16 18.21
C ALA A 29 1.39 1.15 17.45
N PRO A 30 0.51 0.40 18.13
CA PRO A 30 -0.37 -0.54 17.44
C PRO A 30 -1.20 0.18 16.37
N LEU A 31 -1.48 -0.49 15.25
CA LEU A 31 -2.07 0.11 14.06
C LEU A 31 -3.37 0.93 14.32
N PRO A 32 -4.29 0.51 15.22
CA PRO A 32 -5.44 1.34 15.58
C PRO A 32 -5.08 2.71 16.16
N GLU A 33 -3.99 2.81 16.93
CA GLU A 33 -3.53 4.08 17.52
C GLU A 33 -2.90 4.97 16.45
N ARG A 34 -2.16 4.38 15.51
CA ARG A 34 -1.58 5.10 14.35
C ARG A 34 -2.64 5.66 13.42
N LEU A 35 -3.77 4.96 13.26
CA LEU A 35 -4.91 5.41 12.45
C LEU A 35 -5.88 6.34 13.18
N ALA A 36 -5.79 6.46 14.51
CA ALA A 36 -6.69 7.31 15.30
C ALA A 36 -6.74 8.79 14.84
N PRO A 37 -5.62 9.43 14.46
CA PRO A 37 -5.63 10.83 13.99
C PRO A 37 -6.43 11.07 12.70
N VAL A 38 -6.66 10.02 11.89
CA VAL A 38 -7.39 10.09 10.60
C VAL A 38 -8.72 9.34 10.65
N ALA A 39 -9.18 8.91 11.84
CA ALA A 39 -10.35 8.05 11.98
C ALA A 39 -11.64 8.67 11.43
N ASP A 40 -11.78 10.00 11.52
CA ASP A 40 -12.96 10.72 11.04
C ASP A 40 -13.04 10.80 9.50
N ASP A 41 -11.91 10.60 8.81
CA ASP A 41 -11.83 10.59 7.35
C ASP A 41 -11.97 9.16 6.77
N LEU A 42 -11.97 8.13 7.62
CA LEU A 42 -12.12 6.73 7.21
C LEU A 42 -13.61 6.33 7.16
N PRO A 43 -13.99 5.37 6.29
CA PRO A 43 -15.36 4.88 6.20
C PRO A 43 -15.78 4.00 7.40
N CYS A 44 -14.86 3.69 8.30
CA CYS A 44 -15.07 2.88 9.50
C CYS A 44 -14.09 3.31 10.61
N SER A 45 -14.28 2.79 11.82
CA SER A 45 -13.40 3.11 12.95
C SER A 45 -11.94 2.72 12.68
N ALA A 46 -10.99 3.42 13.30
CA ALA A 46 -9.56 3.11 13.21
C ALA A 46 -9.24 1.64 13.55
N ALA A 47 -9.89 1.08 14.58
CA ALA A 47 -9.73 -0.33 14.95
C ALA A 47 -10.22 -1.29 13.85
N THR A 48 -11.38 -0.99 13.25
CA THR A 48 -11.92 -1.78 12.12
C THR A 48 -11.01 -1.68 10.89
N ALA A 49 -10.53 -0.48 10.59
CA ALA A 49 -9.60 -0.26 9.48
C ALA A 49 -8.29 -1.02 9.67
N ALA A 50 -7.72 -0.98 10.88
CA ALA A 50 -6.53 -1.76 11.23
C ALA A 50 -6.73 -3.26 10.99
N THR A 51 -7.85 -3.84 11.42
CA THR A 51 -8.14 -5.26 11.17
C THR A 51 -8.26 -5.58 9.68
N VAL A 52 -8.81 -4.68 8.85
CA VAL A 52 -8.84 -4.86 7.39
C VAL A 52 -7.42 -4.87 6.83
N VAL A 53 -6.60 -3.89 7.20
CA VAL A 53 -5.22 -3.73 6.72
C VAL A 53 -4.36 -4.92 7.11
N GLU A 54 -4.36 -5.34 8.37
CA GLU A 54 -3.61 -6.50 8.85
C GLU A 54 -4.02 -7.79 8.15
N ALA A 55 -5.33 -8.01 7.99
CA ALA A 55 -5.84 -9.18 7.28
C ALA A 55 -5.43 -9.19 5.80
N TYR A 56 -5.43 -8.02 5.14
CA TYR A 56 -5.00 -7.87 3.76
C TYR A 56 -3.48 -8.07 3.61
N ALA A 57 -2.68 -7.45 4.49
CA ALA A 57 -1.22 -7.61 4.56
C ALA A 57 -0.81 -9.08 4.75
N ALA A 58 -1.62 -9.86 5.49
CA ALA A 58 -1.45 -11.30 5.63
C ALA A 58 -1.81 -12.11 4.34
N GLY A 59 -2.06 -11.45 3.21
CA GLY A 59 -2.31 -12.05 1.91
C GLY A 59 -3.76 -12.46 1.65
N ARG A 60 -4.72 -11.97 2.46
CA ARG A 60 -6.15 -12.32 2.27
C ARG A 60 -6.79 -11.43 1.19
N SER A 61 -7.81 -11.95 0.53
CA SER A 61 -8.61 -11.15 -0.40
C SER A 61 -9.32 -9.99 0.31
N VAL A 62 -9.67 -8.93 -0.43
CA VAL A 62 -10.41 -7.77 0.10
C VAL A 62 -11.70 -8.19 0.81
N GLY A 63 -12.43 -9.15 0.24
CA GLY A 63 -13.66 -9.67 0.85
C GLY A 63 -13.41 -10.45 2.13
N ASP A 64 -12.32 -11.23 2.21
CA ASP A 64 -11.95 -11.96 3.41
C ASP A 64 -11.44 -11.03 4.51
N ALA A 65 -10.68 -9.99 4.16
CA ALA A 65 -10.25 -8.93 5.06
C ALA A 65 -11.46 -8.18 5.64
N GLY A 66 -12.43 -7.80 4.81
CA GLY A 66 -13.70 -7.23 5.26
C GLY A 66 -14.44 -8.15 6.23
N ARG A 67 -14.54 -9.44 5.91
CA ARG A 67 -15.17 -10.43 6.81
C ARG A 67 -14.44 -10.55 8.16
N ALA A 68 -13.12 -10.47 8.16
CA ALA A 68 -12.32 -10.50 9.39
C ALA A 68 -12.65 -9.33 10.32
N ALA A 69 -12.84 -8.15 9.74
CA ALA A 69 -13.17 -6.92 10.44
C ALA A 69 -14.68 -6.72 10.69
N GLY A 70 -15.52 -7.66 10.25
CA GLY A 70 -16.98 -7.58 10.39
C GLY A 70 -17.65 -6.53 9.50
N VAL A 71 -17.03 -6.14 8.38
CA VAL A 71 -17.56 -5.15 7.43
C VAL A 71 -17.82 -5.73 6.05
N ALA A 72 -18.66 -5.05 5.26
CA ALA A 72 -18.91 -5.44 3.87
C ALA A 72 -17.65 -5.29 3.00
N PRO A 73 -17.46 -6.12 1.96
CA PRO A 73 -16.30 -6.02 1.05
C PRO A 73 -16.09 -4.63 0.44
N VAL A 74 -17.16 -3.92 0.10
CA VAL A 74 -17.07 -2.52 -0.40
C VAL A 74 -16.45 -1.58 0.63
N MET A 75 -16.77 -1.74 1.92
CA MET A 75 -16.18 -0.89 2.96
C MET A 75 -14.69 -1.20 3.11
N ALA A 76 -14.32 -2.48 3.10
CA ALA A 76 -12.91 -2.89 3.12
C ALA A 76 -12.14 -2.33 1.91
N ALA A 77 -12.71 -2.39 0.70
CA ALA A 77 -12.11 -1.82 -0.50
C ALA A 77 -11.92 -0.29 -0.38
N LYS A 78 -12.91 0.45 0.12
CA LYS A 78 -12.79 1.89 0.34
C LYS A 78 -11.70 2.23 1.36
N THR A 79 -11.63 1.48 2.46
CA THR A 79 -10.57 1.64 3.46
C THR A 79 -9.20 1.39 2.84
N LEU A 80 -9.02 0.27 2.12
CA LEU A 80 -7.76 -0.08 1.47
C LEU A 80 -7.33 1.00 0.46
N HIS A 81 -8.26 1.50 -0.35
CA HIS A 81 -8.00 2.61 -1.27
C HIS A 81 -7.51 3.88 -0.54
N LEU A 82 -8.18 4.29 0.53
CA LEU A 82 -7.80 5.49 1.28
C LEU A 82 -6.44 5.36 1.97
N VAL A 83 -6.01 4.15 2.32
CA VAL A 83 -4.66 3.92 2.88
C VAL A 83 -3.59 3.68 1.79
N GLY A 84 -3.97 3.76 0.50
CA GLY A 84 -3.03 3.76 -0.64
C GLY A 84 -3.00 2.49 -1.49
N GLU A 85 -3.76 1.46 -1.13
CA GLU A 85 -3.77 0.18 -1.87
C GLU A 85 -4.57 0.26 -3.17
N GLN A 86 -4.08 -0.42 -4.21
CA GLN A 86 -4.66 -0.43 -5.54
C GLN A 86 -5.73 -1.54 -5.66
N VAL A 87 -6.96 -1.24 -5.23
CA VAL A 87 -8.08 -2.21 -5.15
C VAL A 87 -9.22 -1.96 -6.13
N SER A 88 -8.95 -1.19 -7.20
CA SER A 88 -9.97 -0.88 -8.21
C SER A 88 -10.51 -2.15 -8.87
N PRO A 89 -11.85 -2.31 -8.99
CA PRO A 89 -12.44 -3.46 -9.68
C PRO A 89 -12.31 -3.38 -11.21
N VAL A 90 -11.80 -2.27 -11.74
CA VAL A 90 -11.66 -2.03 -13.19
C VAL A 90 -10.22 -1.83 -13.60
N GLY A 91 -9.88 -2.35 -14.79
CA GLY A 91 -8.61 -2.09 -15.46
C GLY A 91 -8.53 -0.67 -16.07
N PRO A 92 -7.41 -0.30 -16.72
CA PRO A 92 -7.21 1.04 -17.28
C PRO A 92 -8.33 1.52 -18.20
N GLN A 93 -8.78 0.67 -19.14
CA GLN A 93 -9.89 1.00 -20.03
C GLN A 93 -11.20 1.26 -19.28
N GLY A 94 -11.47 0.50 -18.21
CA GLY A 94 -12.64 0.73 -17.38
C GLY A 94 -12.58 2.08 -16.67
N ARG A 95 -11.39 2.53 -16.24
CA ARG A 95 -11.21 3.86 -15.64
C ARG A 95 -11.48 4.99 -16.62
N GLU A 96 -11.05 4.85 -17.89
CA GLU A 96 -11.41 5.80 -18.96
C GLU A 96 -12.93 5.91 -19.12
N ILE A 97 -13.63 4.77 -19.13
CA ILE A 97 -15.11 4.74 -19.20
C ILE A 97 -15.76 5.42 -18.00
N ILE A 98 -15.23 5.20 -16.78
CA ILE A 98 -15.72 5.90 -15.58
C ILE A 98 -15.47 7.40 -15.70
N ALA A 99 -14.31 7.83 -16.22
CA ALA A 99 -13.99 9.24 -16.41
C ALA A 99 -14.95 9.91 -17.41
N ASP A 100 -15.25 9.26 -18.54
CA ASP A 100 -16.24 9.75 -19.52
C ASP A 100 -17.64 9.88 -18.91
N TRP A 101 -18.04 8.93 -18.06
CA TRP A 101 -19.30 9.02 -17.31
C TRP A 101 -19.29 10.16 -16.29
N LEU A 102 -18.21 10.35 -15.53
CA LEU A 102 -18.06 11.45 -14.58
C LEU A 102 -18.06 12.82 -15.28
N ALA A 103 -17.56 12.91 -16.51
CA ALA A 103 -17.61 14.09 -17.36
C ALA A 103 -19.01 14.36 -17.95
N GLY A 104 -19.90 13.38 -17.90
CA GLY A 104 -21.25 13.46 -18.47
C GLY A 104 -21.35 13.10 -19.96
N ASP A 105 -20.27 12.55 -20.53
CA ASP A 105 -20.20 12.16 -21.94
C ASP A 105 -20.80 10.76 -22.19
N LEU A 106 -20.97 9.96 -21.13
CA LEU A 106 -21.64 8.66 -21.16
C LEU A 106 -22.83 8.60 -20.20
N SER A 107 -23.88 7.87 -20.61
CA SER A 107 -24.95 7.50 -19.69
C SER A 107 -24.44 6.45 -18.70
N ARG A 108 -25.03 6.41 -17.49
CA ARG A 108 -24.65 5.41 -16.47
C ARG A 108 -24.83 3.98 -16.97
N SER A 109 -25.92 3.71 -17.69
CA SER A 109 -26.23 2.37 -18.20
C SER A 109 -25.24 1.91 -19.28
N ASP A 110 -24.83 2.84 -20.16
CA ASP A 110 -23.83 2.54 -21.19
C ASP A 110 -22.45 2.32 -20.54
N ALA A 111 -22.06 3.17 -19.59
CA ALA A 111 -20.78 3.05 -18.90
C ALA A 111 -20.65 1.72 -18.14
N ILE A 112 -21.69 1.28 -17.42
CA ILE A 112 -21.72 -0.04 -16.76
C ILE A 112 -21.56 -1.17 -17.79
N THR A 113 -22.30 -1.09 -18.90
CA THR A 113 -22.28 -2.11 -19.96
C THR A 113 -20.91 -2.19 -20.62
N LEU A 114 -20.31 -1.04 -20.95
CA LEU A 114 -18.99 -0.95 -21.59
C LEU A 114 -17.86 -1.40 -20.67
N ALA A 115 -17.92 -1.04 -19.39
CA ALA A 115 -16.93 -1.46 -18.40
C ALA A 115 -17.06 -2.95 -18.05
N GLY A 116 -18.21 -3.59 -18.35
CA GLY A 116 -18.43 -5.01 -18.11
C GLY A 116 -18.51 -5.37 -16.62
N VAL A 117 -18.97 -4.44 -15.78
CA VAL A 117 -18.99 -4.58 -14.32
C VAL A 117 -20.41 -4.60 -13.78
N THR A 118 -20.57 -5.08 -12.55
CA THR A 118 -21.81 -4.94 -11.78
C THR A 118 -22.05 -3.49 -11.35
N GLU A 119 -23.28 -3.15 -10.96
CA GLU A 119 -23.59 -1.82 -10.40
C GLU A 119 -22.75 -1.49 -9.15
N GLN A 120 -22.44 -2.52 -8.35
CA GLN A 120 -21.68 -2.35 -7.11
C GLN A 120 -20.19 -2.09 -7.39
N GLU A 121 -19.60 -2.83 -8.33
CA GLU A 121 -18.23 -2.59 -8.81
C GLU A 121 -18.12 -1.23 -9.50
N PHE A 122 -19.11 -0.84 -10.31
CA PHE A 122 -19.16 0.50 -10.90
C PHE A 122 -19.19 1.61 -9.85
N ALA A 123 -20.03 1.46 -8.81
CA ALA A 123 -20.09 2.43 -7.72
C ALA A 123 -18.78 2.50 -6.92
N LEU A 124 -18.08 1.38 -6.75
CA LEU A 124 -16.76 1.34 -6.12
C LEU A 124 -15.69 1.99 -7.00
N ALA A 125 -15.67 1.70 -8.30
CA ALA A 125 -14.74 2.33 -9.25
C ALA A 125 -14.94 3.85 -9.28
N ALA A 126 -16.19 4.32 -9.36
CA ALA A 126 -16.51 5.74 -9.28
C ALA A 126 -16.06 6.40 -7.97
N TYR A 127 -16.18 5.70 -6.83
CA TYR A 127 -15.66 6.19 -5.56
C TYR A 127 -14.14 6.34 -5.60
N ILE A 128 -13.42 5.34 -6.11
CA ILE A 128 -11.96 5.32 -6.22
C ILE A 128 -11.46 6.46 -7.11
N GLU A 129 -12.09 6.70 -8.26
CA GLU A 129 -11.70 7.78 -9.19
C GLU A 129 -11.97 9.20 -8.63
N THR A 130 -12.82 9.32 -7.61
CA THR A 130 -13.23 10.63 -7.05
C THR A 130 -12.62 10.94 -5.69
N HIS A 131 -11.93 9.98 -5.08
CA HIS A 131 -11.32 10.13 -3.76
C HIS A 131 -9.84 9.82 -3.89
N GLU A 132 -8.97 10.74 -3.47
CA GLU A 132 -7.55 10.44 -3.40
C GLU A 132 -7.22 9.67 -2.11
N PRO A 133 -6.20 8.79 -2.12
CA PRO A 133 -5.66 8.22 -0.90
C PRO A 133 -5.21 9.30 0.09
N LEU A 134 -5.40 9.05 1.38
CA LEU A 134 -5.03 9.95 2.47
C LEU A 134 -3.53 9.77 2.78
N PRO A 135 -2.67 10.78 2.58
CA PRO A 135 -1.23 10.64 2.83
C PRO A 135 -0.92 10.20 4.26
N ALA A 136 -1.56 10.82 5.25
CA ALA A 136 -1.37 10.46 6.65
C ALA A 136 -1.83 9.02 6.99
N ALA A 137 -2.86 8.51 6.31
CA ALA A 137 -3.31 7.14 6.52
C ALA A 137 -2.34 6.14 5.86
N ARG A 138 -1.80 6.48 4.69
CA ARG A 138 -0.77 5.70 4.00
C ARG A 138 0.50 5.57 4.85
N ASP A 139 0.99 6.69 5.37
CA ASP A 139 2.17 6.71 6.25
C ASP A 139 1.92 5.85 7.51
N ALA A 140 0.71 5.91 8.05
CA ALA A 140 0.30 5.12 9.22
C ALA A 140 0.19 3.61 8.95
N VAL A 141 0.11 3.14 7.71
CA VAL A 141 0.02 1.71 7.36
C VAL A 141 1.29 1.17 6.69
N GLU A 142 2.25 2.02 6.34
CA GLU A 142 3.42 1.66 5.53
C GLU A 142 4.10 0.39 6.06
N GLY A 143 4.53 0.40 7.32
CA GLY A 143 5.18 -0.76 7.95
C GLY A 143 4.32 -2.04 8.03
N ALA A 144 2.98 -1.93 7.98
CA ALA A 144 2.09 -3.10 8.01
C ALA A 144 1.89 -3.70 6.61
N LEU A 145 1.95 -2.89 5.55
CA LEU A 145 1.74 -3.31 4.16
C LEU A 145 3.03 -3.58 3.40
N THR A 146 4.17 -3.06 3.88
CA THR A 146 5.49 -3.48 3.41
C THR A 146 5.72 -4.92 3.84
N THR A 147 5.65 -5.86 2.90
CA THR A 147 6.17 -7.21 3.11
C THR A 147 7.66 -7.10 3.38
N GLU A 148 8.16 -7.75 4.44
CA GLU A 148 9.60 -8.01 4.60
C GLU A 148 10.15 -8.48 3.25
N GLU A 149 11.15 -7.77 2.72
CA GLU A 149 11.90 -8.23 1.57
C GLU A 149 12.61 -9.51 2.02
N ARG A 150 11.96 -10.66 1.81
CA ARG A 150 12.58 -11.97 2.00
C ARG A 150 13.83 -11.95 1.15
N ASP A 151 14.99 -11.83 1.79
CA ASP A 151 16.28 -11.86 1.10
C ASP A 151 16.30 -13.14 0.25
N PRO A 152 16.15 -13.01 -1.09
CA PRO A 152 16.02 -14.18 -1.96
C PRO A 152 17.34 -14.96 -2.01
N LEU A 153 18.42 -14.41 -1.47
CA LEU A 153 19.74 -15.02 -1.36
C LEU A 153 20.04 -15.54 0.05
N GLY A 154 19.21 -15.25 1.05
CA GLY A 154 19.42 -15.65 2.44
C GLY A 154 19.50 -17.18 2.62
N GLU A 155 18.73 -17.94 1.82
CA GLU A 155 18.80 -19.41 1.80
C GLU A 155 19.99 -19.95 0.98
N THR A 156 20.68 -19.10 0.22
CA THR A 156 21.79 -19.47 -0.67
C THR A 156 23.16 -19.14 -0.07
N MET A 157 23.21 -18.25 0.91
CA MET A 157 24.41 -17.91 1.65
C MET A 157 24.66 -18.98 2.71
N SER A 158 25.67 -19.82 2.51
CA SER A 158 26.14 -20.73 3.57
C SER A 158 26.56 -19.92 4.79
N ASP A 159 26.07 -20.30 5.97
CA ASP A 159 26.44 -19.66 7.22
C ASP A 159 27.93 -19.91 7.51
N VAL A 160 28.59 -18.97 8.19
CA VAL A 160 30.01 -19.12 8.57
C VAL A 160 30.21 -20.34 9.48
N GLY A 161 29.14 -20.76 10.20
CA GLY A 161 29.11 -21.99 10.98
C GLY A 161 29.23 -23.28 10.16
N ASP A 162 28.84 -23.28 8.88
CA ASP A 162 28.96 -24.45 7.99
C ASP A 162 30.39 -24.65 7.43
N LEU A 163 31.30 -23.72 7.73
CA LEU A 163 32.70 -23.72 7.27
C LEU A 163 33.71 -24.15 8.35
N LEU A 164 33.26 -24.58 9.53
CA LEU A 164 34.09 -25.08 10.65
C LEU A 164 33.88 -26.57 10.91
#